data_AF-A0A7W0RGL0-F1
#
_entry.id   AF-A0A7W0RGL0-F1
#
_cell.length_a   1.000
_cell.length_b   1.000
_cell.length_c   1.000
_cell.angle_alpha   90.00
_cell.angle_beta   90.00
_cell.angle_gamma   90.00
#
_symmetry.space_group_name_H-M   'P 1'
#
loop_
_entity.id
_entity.type
_entity.pdbx_description
1 polymer ?
#
loop_
_entity_poly.entity_id
_entity_poly.type
_entity_poly.pdbx_seq_one_letter_code
_entity_poly.pdbx_strand_id
1 'polypeptide(L)'
;MREFSARAVPARVAAEPFARSPKSMLVAAVLVGAVACSTATGMPSAANAQAVAPPSGKPPEATAPAHVTRVESHRPARRKVARETFTPAARPGPRQVRRIIQLEARRWNISPSGLSRRVACESNYRWYAGNGSYQGVLQFASSTFYRGLRSIRTREVKFSRERTRMVRATKVVHYSDGSVERRRGIKRRQQVVTAFRGTLPRNPTLTHAWTQLRIGSQAIRGLSAVGSSEWSCPA
;
A
#
# COMPACT_ATOMS: atom_id res chain seq x y z
N MET A 1 38.94 3.29 -42.53
CA MET A 1 38.37 2.03 -43.03
C MET A 1 38.03 1.10 -41.87
N ARG A 2 36.74 1.00 -41.56
CA ARG A 2 35.97 -0.20 -41.16
C ARG A 2 34.69 0.28 -40.49
N GLU A 3 33.67 0.39 -41.33
CA GLU A 3 32.27 0.51 -40.96
C GLU A 3 31.85 -0.71 -40.15
N PHE A 4 31.03 -0.49 -39.12
CA PHE A 4 30.06 -1.48 -38.68
C PHE A 4 28.74 -0.78 -38.39
N SER A 5 27.88 -0.80 -39.40
CA SER A 5 26.45 -0.58 -39.31
C SER A 5 25.77 -1.91 -38.97
N ALA A 6 24.90 -1.94 -37.95
CA ALA A 6 23.80 -2.89 -37.90
C ALA A 6 22.75 -2.52 -36.82
N ARG A 7 21.58 -2.11 -37.33
CA ARG A 7 20.22 -2.51 -36.95
C ARG A 7 19.66 -2.15 -35.57
N ALA A 8 18.64 -1.29 -35.66
CA ALA A 8 17.52 -1.18 -34.72
C ALA A 8 16.59 -2.40 -34.77
N VAL A 9 16.05 -2.79 -33.61
CA VAL A 9 14.70 -3.39 -33.44
C VAL A 9 14.14 -2.94 -32.06
N PRO A 10 12.85 -2.59 -31.94
CA PRO A 10 12.30 -1.85 -30.81
C PRO A 10 11.74 -2.78 -29.72
N ALA A 11 11.70 -2.31 -28.48
CA ALA A 11 10.91 -2.93 -27.42
C ALA A 11 9.99 -1.89 -26.77
N ARG A 12 8.76 -1.82 -27.28
CA ARG A 12 7.58 -1.45 -26.48
C ARG A 12 7.46 -2.47 -25.34
N VAL A 13 7.52 -2.04 -24.08
CA VAL A 13 6.83 -2.75 -22.98
C VAL A 13 6.34 -1.75 -21.94
N ALA A 14 5.00 -1.70 -21.85
CA ALA A 14 4.15 -1.39 -20.70
C ALA A 14 4.24 0.00 -20.04
N ALA A 15 3.24 0.81 -20.38
CA ALA A 15 2.59 1.75 -19.48
C ALA A 15 2.09 1.03 -18.20
N GLU A 16 2.24 1.73 -17.06
CA GLU A 16 1.34 1.92 -15.89
C GLU A 16 0.29 0.85 -15.46
N PRO A 17 -0.30 0.89 -14.24
CA PRO A 17 -0.14 1.87 -13.15
C PRO A 17 0.15 1.25 -11.77
N PHE A 18 0.70 2.07 -10.87
CA PHE A 18 0.48 1.88 -9.43
C PHE A 18 -1.01 2.03 -9.15
N ALA A 19 -1.71 0.90 -9.05
CA ALA A 19 -3.09 0.84 -8.60
C ALA A 19 -3.24 1.55 -7.24
N ARG A 20 -3.75 2.79 -7.27
CA ARG A 20 -4.53 3.34 -6.17
C ARG A 20 -5.75 2.46 -6.05
N SER A 21 -5.93 1.79 -4.91
CA SER A 21 -7.24 1.29 -4.51
C SER A 21 -8.05 2.48 -3.99
N PRO A 22 -9.16 2.90 -4.64
CA PRO A 22 -10.13 3.74 -3.99
C PRO A 22 -11.05 2.82 -3.18
N LYS A 23 -11.24 3.12 -1.90
CA LYS A 23 -12.37 2.58 -1.15
C LYS A 23 -13.14 3.72 -0.52
N SER A 24 -14.32 3.93 -1.09
CA SER A 24 -15.55 4.34 -0.42
C SER A 24 -15.74 5.85 -0.21
N MET A 25 -16.07 6.55 -1.30
CA MET A 25 -17.13 7.55 -1.24
C MET A 25 -18.43 6.85 -1.67
N LEU A 26 -19.40 6.76 -0.76
CA LEU A 26 -20.79 6.54 -1.10
C LEU A 26 -21.51 7.80 -0.64
N VAL A 27 -21.78 8.65 -1.62
CA VAL A 27 -22.55 9.88 -1.53
C VAL A 27 -24.03 9.48 -1.43
N ALA A 28 -24.72 10.04 -0.46
CA ALA A 28 -26.16 10.04 -0.38
C ALA A 28 -26.73 10.92 -1.50
N ALA A 29 -27.66 10.40 -2.29
CA ALA A 29 -28.49 11.22 -3.17
C ALA A 29 -29.93 10.69 -3.09
N VAL A 30 -30.73 11.46 -2.37
CA VAL A 30 -32.19 11.50 -2.40
C VAL A 30 -32.61 11.93 -3.81
N LEU A 31 -33.60 11.26 -4.39
CA LEU A 31 -34.40 11.84 -5.47
C LEU A 31 -35.82 11.28 -5.44
N VAL A 32 -36.74 12.24 -5.47
CA VAL A 32 -38.18 12.20 -5.32
C VAL A 32 -38.82 12.27 -6.71
N GLY A 33 -39.92 11.53 -6.91
CA GLY A 33 -41.07 12.01 -7.69
C GLY A 33 -41.20 11.62 -9.16
N ALA A 34 -42.31 10.93 -9.50
CA ALA A 34 -43.22 11.10 -10.66
C ALA A 34 -44.12 9.84 -10.73
N VAL A 35 -45.39 9.84 -10.32
CA VAL A 35 -46.62 10.33 -11.01
C VAL A 35 -46.97 9.58 -12.31
N ALA A 36 -48.07 8.80 -12.28
CA ALA A 36 -49.15 8.66 -13.29
C ALA A 36 -50.10 7.51 -12.84
N CYS A 37 -51.30 7.79 -12.30
CA CYS A 37 -52.61 7.87 -12.99
C CYS A 37 -52.97 6.67 -13.89
N SER A 38 -54.02 5.91 -13.52
CA SER A 38 -55.21 5.64 -14.35
C SER A 38 -56.27 4.82 -13.59
N THR A 39 -57.50 5.32 -13.63
CA THR A 39 -58.78 4.75 -13.16
C THR A 39 -59.41 3.84 -14.22
N ALA A 40 -60.11 2.77 -13.82
CA ALA A 40 -61.32 2.30 -14.51
C ALA A 40 -62.11 1.28 -13.67
N THR A 41 -63.38 1.61 -13.44
CA THR A 41 -64.48 0.79 -12.94
C THR A 41 -64.99 -0.20 -13.98
N GLY A 42 -65.45 -1.39 -13.56
CA GLY A 42 -66.20 -2.33 -14.41
C GLY A 42 -66.76 -3.50 -13.58
N MET A 43 -68.08 -3.69 -13.67
CA MET A 43 -68.97 -4.47 -12.80
C MET A 43 -69.15 -5.96 -13.24
N PRO A 44 -70.00 -6.80 -12.59
CA PRO A 44 -69.74 -8.20 -12.22
C PRO A 44 -70.37 -9.27 -13.14
N SER A 45 -70.35 -10.54 -12.67
CA SER A 45 -71.03 -11.77 -13.13
C SER A 45 -70.09 -12.74 -13.88
N ALA A 46 -70.11 -14.07 -13.74
CA ALA A 46 -71.02 -15.01 -13.08
C ALA A 46 -70.23 -16.26 -12.62
N ALA A 47 -70.90 -17.03 -11.78
CA ALA A 47 -70.58 -18.35 -11.22
C ALA A 47 -69.62 -19.26 -12.02
N ASN A 48 -68.73 -19.93 -11.28
CA ASN A 48 -68.69 -21.39 -11.33
C ASN A 48 -68.25 -21.96 -9.98
N ALA A 49 -69.14 -22.79 -9.43
CA ALA A 49 -68.89 -23.61 -8.27
C ALA A 49 -67.85 -24.68 -8.61
N GLN A 50 -66.74 -24.70 -7.88
CA GLN A 50 -65.98 -25.92 -7.65
C GLN A 50 -65.67 -26.00 -6.16
N ALA A 51 -66.32 -26.98 -5.54
CA ALA A 51 -66.01 -27.42 -4.19
C ALA A 51 -64.55 -27.93 -4.17
N VAL A 52 -63.65 -27.13 -3.59
CA VAL A 52 -62.30 -27.59 -3.23
C VAL A 52 -62.31 -27.81 -1.73
N ALA A 53 -62.00 -29.06 -1.37
CA ALA A 53 -61.90 -29.55 0.00
C ALA A 53 -61.05 -28.62 0.89
N PRO A 54 -61.34 -28.51 2.20
CA PRO A 54 -60.45 -27.78 3.09
C PRO A 54 -59.07 -28.45 3.06
N PRO A 55 -57.95 -27.71 2.87
CA PRO A 55 -56.65 -28.28 3.08
C PRO A 55 -56.56 -28.68 4.56
N SER A 56 -56.63 -29.97 4.82
CA SER A 56 -56.21 -30.59 6.08
C SER A 56 -54.68 -30.52 6.13
N GLY A 57 -54.15 -29.30 6.22
CA GLY A 57 -52.76 -29.05 6.50
C GLY A 57 -52.60 -29.09 8.00
N LYS A 58 -51.93 -30.13 8.52
CA LYS A 58 -51.37 -30.10 9.88
C LYS A 58 -50.69 -28.74 10.07
N PRO A 59 -50.85 -28.08 11.24
CA PRO A 59 -50.02 -26.92 11.55
C PRO A 59 -48.56 -27.36 11.36
N PRO A 60 -47.68 -26.53 10.77
CA PRO A 60 -46.27 -26.87 10.67
C PRO A 60 -45.80 -27.24 12.06
N GLU A 61 -45.39 -28.49 12.21
CA GLU A 61 -44.83 -29.02 13.45
C GLU A 61 -43.77 -28.03 13.89
N ALA A 62 -44.01 -27.36 15.02
CA ALA A 62 -43.15 -26.30 15.50
C ALA A 62 -41.80 -26.94 15.85
N THR A 63 -40.88 -26.95 14.88
CA THR A 63 -39.50 -27.37 15.08
C THR A 63 -39.01 -26.61 16.29
N ALA A 64 -38.63 -27.33 17.35
CA ALA A 64 -38.25 -26.72 18.62
C ALA A 64 -37.25 -25.59 18.35
N PRO A 65 -37.43 -24.39 18.94
CA PRO A 65 -36.57 -23.26 18.65
C PRO A 65 -35.13 -23.64 18.97
N ALA A 66 -34.25 -23.53 17.97
CA ALA A 66 -32.84 -23.87 18.12
C ALA A 66 -32.25 -23.07 19.28
N HIS A 67 -31.85 -23.77 20.34
CA HIS A 67 -31.26 -23.14 21.51
C HIS A 67 -29.77 -22.86 21.29
N VAL A 68 -29.28 -21.80 21.93
CA VAL A 68 -27.87 -21.42 21.88
C VAL A 68 -27.04 -22.44 22.67
N THR A 69 -26.10 -23.09 21.99
CA THR A 69 -25.21 -24.08 22.61
C THR A 69 -23.89 -23.46 23.05
N ARG A 70 -23.36 -22.49 22.30
CA ARG A 70 -22.07 -21.87 22.60
C ARG A 70 -22.00 -20.44 22.08
N VAL A 71 -21.30 -19.59 22.83
CA VAL A 71 -21.02 -18.21 22.44
C VAL A 71 -19.53 -17.93 22.55
N GLU A 72 -18.90 -17.56 21.43
CA GLU A 72 -17.51 -17.15 21.39
C GLU A 72 -17.39 -15.65 21.16
N SER A 73 -16.42 -15.00 21.84
CA SER A 73 -16.12 -13.58 21.66
C SER A 73 -14.68 -13.41 21.19
N HIS A 74 -14.53 -13.04 19.93
CA HIS A 74 -13.24 -12.81 19.28
C HIS A 74 -12.90 -11.31 19.36
N ARG A 75 -11.97 -10.98 20.26
CA ARG A 75 -11.44 -9.62 20.40
C ARG A 75 -10.23 -9.43 19.47
N PRO A 76 -10.19 -8.35 18.66
CA PRO A 76 -9.03 -8.08 17.84
C PRO A 76 -7.82 -7.78 18.73
N ALA A 77 -6.65 -8.31 18.37
CA ALA A 77 -5.40 -8.01 19.05
C ALA A 77 -5.17 -6.48 19.09
N ARG A 78 -4.65 -5.96 20.21
CA ARG A 78 -4.31 -4.53 20.35
C ARG A 78 -3.25 -4.10 19.33
N ARG A 79 -2.27 -4.98 19.07
CA ARG A 79 -1.19 -4.78 18.12
C ARG A 79 -1.14 -5.95 17.15
N LYS A 80 -1.08 -5.64 15.84
CA LYS A 80 -0.83 -6.60 14.76
C LYS A 80 0.48 -6.23 14.09
N VAL A 81 1.40 -7.19 14.01
CA VAL A 81 2.65 -7.03 13.27
C VAL A 81 2.52 -7.75 11.93
N ALA A 82 2.72 -7.02 10.84
CA ALA A 82 2.84 -7.57 9.50
C ALA A 82 4.30 -7.45 9.05
N ARG A 83 4.79 -8.44 8.30
CA ARG A 83 6.12 -8.41 7.70
C ARG A 83 5.93 -8.39 6.19
N GLU A 84 6.49 -7.38 5.53
CA GLU A 84 6.39 -7.20 4.09
C GLU A 84 7.80 -7.07 3.51
N THR A 85 8.02 -7.73 2.37
CA THR A 85 9.23 -7.53 1.57
C THR A 85 8.98 -6.43 0.56
N PHE A 86 10.01 -5.66 0.23
CA PHE A 86 9.94 -4.67 -0.83
C PHE A 86 11.26 -4.57 -1.59
N THR A 87 11.17 -4.18 -2.85
CA THR A 87 12.33 -3.87 -3.68
C THR A 87 12.63 -2.39 -3.58
N PRO A 88 13.83 -1.98 -3.10
CA PRO A 88 14.23 -0.58 -3.11
C PRO A 88 14.10 0.00 -4.51
N ALA A 89 13.31 1.06 -4.65
CA ALA A 89 13.06 1.67 -5.95
C ALA A 89 14.36 2.27 -6.51
N ALA A 90 14.77 1.81 -7.70
CA ALA A 90 15.90 2.38 -8.42
C ALA A 90 15.59 3.79 -8.93
N ARG A 91 14.33 4.01 -9.37
CA ARG A 91 13.86 5.21 -10.07
C ARG A 91 12.69 5.88 -9.33
N PRO A 92 12.87 6.31 -8.06
CA PRO A 92 11.80 6.89 -7.27
C PRO A 92 11.43 8.30 -7.74
N GLY A 93 10.14 8.64 -7.69
CA GLY A 93 9.71 10.04 -7.89
C GLY A 93 10.23 10.98 -6.77
N PRO A 94 10.21 12.30 -6.95
CA PRO A 94 10.76 13.26 -5.99
C PRO A 94 10.22 13.12 -4.55
N ARG A 95 8.92 12.83 -4.40
CA ARG A 95 8.30 12.57 -3.09
C ARG A 95 8.86 11.31 -2.42
N GLN A 96 9.13 10.27 -3.21
CA GLN A 96 9.74 9.04 -2.72
C GLN A 96 11.21 9.27 -2.33
N VAL A 97 11.97 10.06 -3.11
CA VAL A 97 13.35 10.45 -2.74
C VAL A 97 13.38 11.12 -1.36
N ARG A 98 12.52 12.11 -1.11
CA ARG A 98 12.40 12.76 0.22
C ARG A 98 12.11 11.76 1.35
N ARG A 99 11.28 10.76 1.08
CA ARG A 99 10.99 9.70 2.06
C ARG A 99 12.20 8.81 2.30
N ILE A 100 12.96 8.46 1.25
CA ILE A 100 14.20 7.68 1.38
C ILE A 100 15.22 8.46 2.21
N ILE A 101 15.36 9.76 1.97
CA ILE A 101 16.22 10.65 2.77
C ILE A 101 15.86 10.56 4.25
N GLN A 102 14.58 10.66 4.61
CA GLN A 102 14.14 10.53 6.01
C GLN A 102 14.48 9.16 6.60
N LEU A 103 14.31 8.08 5.84
CA LEU A 103 14.61 6.72 6.29
C LEU A 103 16.11 6.49 6.50
N GLU A 104 16.93 6.95 5.55
CA GLU A 104 18.38 6.84 5.64
C GLU A 104 18.95 7.75 6.73
N ALA A 105 18.45 8.98 6.87
CA ALA A 105 18.84 9.89 7.93
C ALA A 105 18.60 9.29 9.31
N ARG A 106 17.42 8.70 9.54
CA ARG A 106 17.09 7.99 10.79
C ARG A 106 17.98 6.77 11.01
N ARG A 107 18.25 5.99 9.98
CA ARG A 107 19.13 4.81 10.08
C ARG A 107 20.53 5.19 10.52
N TRP A 108 21.05 6.28 9.96
CA TRP A 108 22.43 6.71 10.20
C TRP A 108 22.55 7.75 11.31
N ASN A 109 21.46 8.14 11.97
CA ASN A 109 21.45 9.18 13.00
C ASN A 109 22.10 10.49 12.51
N ILE A 110 21.74 10.93 11.31
CA ILE A 110 22.17 12.20 10.73
C ILE A 110 20.96 13.13 10.58
N SER A 111 21.21 14.44 10.44
CA SER A 111 20.13 15.38 10.17
C SER A 111 19.50 15.12 8.79
N PRO A 112 18.17 14.91 8.70
CA PRO A 112 17.50 14.76 7.42
C PRO A 112 17.53 16.05 6.60
N SER A 113 17.59 17.22 7.25
CA SER A 113 17.63 18.50 6.55
C SER A 113 18.91 18.65 5.74
N GLY A 114 20.04 18.15 6.25
CA GLY A 114 21.32 18.33 5.57
C GLY A 114 21.39 17.52 4.28
N LEU A 115 21.09 16.24 4.36
CA LEU A 115 20.98 15.39 3.17
C LEU A 115 19.91 15.90 2.19
N SER A 116 18.80 16.44 2.69
CA SER A 116 17.74 17.01 1.86
C SER A 116 18.19 18.28 1.12
N ARG A 117 18.93 19.18 1.79
CA ARG A 117 19.48 20.40 1.19
C ARG A 117 20.43 20.08 0.06
N ARG A 118 21.34 19.13 0.30
CA ARG A 118 22.25 18.62 -0.73
C ARG A 118 21.51 18.08 -1.94
N VAL A 119 20.59 17.13 -1.74
CA VAL A 119 19.83 16.53 -2.85
C VAL A 119 18.98 17.56 -3.61
N ALA A 120 18.45 18.57 -2.90
CA ALA A 120 17.72 19.66 -3.53
C ALA A 120 18.61 20.49 -4.46
N CYS A 121 19.81 20.85 -3.99
CA CYS A 121 20.78 21.63 -4.74
C CYS A 121 21.38 20.83 -5.92
N GLU A 122 21.72 19.55 -5.72
CA GLU A 122 22.38 18.72 -6.73
C GLU A 122 21.45 18.28 -7.88
N SER A 123 20.21 17.92 -7.56
CA SER A 123 19.32 17.26 -8.53
C SER A 123 17.87 17.71 -8.48
N ASN A 124 17.53 18.60 -7.54
CA ASN A 124 16.14 18.90 -7.20
C ASN A 124 15.29 17.62 -7.02
N TYR A 125 15.86 16.63 -6.32
CA TYR A 125 15.25 15.32 -6.04
C TYR A 125 14.96 14.45 -7.30
N ARG A 126 15.58 14.74 -8.45
CA ARG A 126 15.39 13.97 -9.69
C ARG A 126 16.42 12.86 -9.79
N TRP A 127 15.97 11.60 -9.83
CA TRP A 127 16.85 10.44 -9.95
C TRP A 127 17.56 10.32 -11.30
N TYR A 128 17.03 10.98 -12.33
CA TYR A 128 17.57 11.01 -13.69
C TYR A 128 18.35 12.29 -13.98
N ALA A 129 18.59 13.15 -12.98
CA ALA A 129 19.41 14.34 -13.18
C ALA A 129 20.82 13.93 -13.60
N GLY A 130 21.43 14.73 -14.48
CA GLY A 130 22.79 14.52 -14.90
C GLY A 130 23.40 15.80 -15.43
N ASN A 131 24.70 15.95 -15.23
CA ASN A 131 25.50 17.07 -15.71
C ASN A 131 26.86 16.52 -16.19
N GLY A 132 26.89 16.03 -17.43
CA GLY A 132 28.07 15.37 -18.00
C GLY A 132 28.46 14.10 -17.25
N SER A 133 29.61 14.11 -16.56
CA SER A 133 30.14 12.97 -15.82
C SER A 133 29.38 12.63 -14.53
N TYR A 134 28.48 13.52 -14.08
CA TYR A 134 27.75 13.38 -12.82
C TYR A 134 26.31 12.94 -13.07
N GLN A 135 25.82 11.99 -12.27
CA GLN A 135 24.49 11.41 -12.46
C GLN A 135 23.76 11.15 -11.13
N GLY A 136 22.43 11.22 -11.19
CA GLY A 136 21.50 10.82 -10.15
C GLY A 136 21.20 11.87 -9.10
N VAL A 137 20.53 11.44 -8.02
CA VAL A 137 20.02 12.34 -6.96
C VAL A 137 21.09 13.13 -6.22
N LEU A 138 22.32 12.62 -6.17
CA LEU A 138 23.48 13.25 -5.52
C LEU A 138 24.57 13.63 -6.51
N GLN A 139 24.29 13.60 -7.83
CA GLN A 139 25.24 13.94 -8.89
C GLN A 139 26.61 13.29 -8.67
N PHE A 140 26.65 11.95 -8.57
CA PHE A 140 27.92 11.27 -8.40
C PHE A 140 28.65 11.12 -9.73
N ALA A 141 29.96 11.37 -9.72
CA ALA A 141 30.86 10.81 -10.72
C ALA A 141 30.98 9.29 -10.53
N SER A 142 31.26 8.57 -11.60
CA SER A 142 31.39 7.10 -11.58
C SER A 142 32.38 6.60 -10.52
N SER A 143 33.57 7.20 -10.46
CA SER A 143 34.63 6.83 -9.50
C SER A 143 34.18 7.00 -8.05
N THR A 144 33.57 8.15 -7.72
CA THR A 144 33.05 8.46 -6.39
C THR A 144 31.93 7.51 -5.99
N PHE A 145 31.00 7.20 -6.91
CA PHE A 145 29.93 6.26 -6.63
C PHE A 145 30.46 4.87 -6.28
N TYR A 146 31.37 4.31 -7.10
CA TYR A 146 31.88 2.95 -6.86
C TYR A 146 32.78 2.88 -5.63
N ARG A 147 33.54 3.95 -5.32
CA ARG A 147 34.28 4.05 -4.05
C ARG A 147 33.33 4.07 -2.86
N GLY A 148 32.26 4.86 -2.93
CA GLY A 148 31.21 4.90 -1.92
C GLY A 148 30.44 3.58 -1.80
N LEU A 149 30.20 2.88 -2.91
CA LEU A 149 29.52 1.58 -2.89
C LEU A 149 30.28 0.55 -2.06
N ARG A 150 31.64 0.58 -2.10
CA ARG A 150 32.51 -0.29 -1.30
C ARG A 150 32.40 -0.04 0.21
N SER A 151 31.90 1.12 0.66
CA SER A 151 31.70 1.43 2.08
C SER A 151 30.35 0.92 2.63
N ILE A 152 29.46 0.43 1.76
CA ILE A 152 28.17 -0.12 2.17
C ILE A 152 28.35 -1.53 2.74
N ARG A 153 28.55 -1.63 4.07
CA ARG A 153 28.64 -2.93 4.76
C ARG A 153 27.36 -3.75 4.70
N THR A 154 26.20 -3.09 4.77
CA THR A 154 24.89 -3.75 4.78
C THR A 154 23.98 -3.22 3.68
N ARG A 155 23.64 -4.09 2.74
CA ARG A 155 22.69 -3.80 1.65
C ARG A 155 21.23 -3.90 2.09
N GLU A 156 20.99 -4.43 3.27
CA GLU A 156 19.65 -4.56 3.82
C GLU A 156 19.04 -3.20 4.12
N VAL A 157 17.75 -3.05 3.82
CA VAL A 157 16.93 -1.89 4.14
C VAL A 157 15.77 -2.35 5.01
N LYS A 158 15.63 -1.73 6.18
CA LYS A 158 14.59 -2.04 7.15
C LYS A 158 13.92 -0.75 7.61
N PHE A 159 12.60 -0.71 7.59
CA PHE A 159 11.84 0.34 8.24
C PHE A 159 10.46 -0.18 8.63
N SER A 160 9.82 0.46 9.60
CA SER A 160 8.45 0.15 9.98
C SER A 160 7.51 1.29 9.60
N ARG A 161 6.26 0.93 9.31
CA ARG A 161 5.15 1.87 9.22
C ARG A 161 4.12 1.47 10.25
N GLU A 162 3.74 2.41 11.10
CA GLU A 162 2.63 2.24 12.00
C GLU A 162 1.38 2.91 11.44
N ARG A 163 0.23 2.23 11.58
CA ARG A 163 -1.08 2.82 11.35
C ARG A 163 -2.05 2.34 12.41
N THR A 164 -2.93 3.21 12.86
CA THR A 164 -4.05 2.82 13.71
C THR A 164 -5.27 2.56 12.82
N ARG A 165 -5.99 1.46 13.06
CA ARG A 165 -7.27 1.17 12.43
C ARG A 165 -8.31 0.75 13.45
N MET A 166 -9.58 0.97 13.15
CA MET A 166 -10.69 0.48 13.97
C MET A 166 -11.12 -0.90 13.47
N VAL A 167 -11.18 -1.89 14.36
CA VAL A 167 -11.63 -3.26 14.06
C VAL A 167 -12.76 -3.63 15.00
N ARG A 168 -13.86 -4.19 14.49
CA ARG A 168 -14.97 -4.66 15.32
C ARG A 168 -14.59 -5.99 15.98
N ALA A 169 -14.93 -6.13 17.27
CA ALA A 169 -14.99 -7.45 17.89
C ALA A 169 -16.04 -8.30 17.18
N THR A 170 -15.87 -9.61 17.16
CA THR A 170 -16.84 -10.53 16.55
C THR A 170 -17.37 -11.45 17.63
N LYS A 171 -18.68 -11.60 17.72
CA LYS A 171 -19.34 -12.58 18.57
C LYS A 171 -19.88 -13.69 17.65
N VAL A 172 -19.50 -14.92 17.89
CA VAL A 172 -19.97 -16.09 17.14
C VAL A 172 -20.89 -16.88 18.05
N VAL A 173 -22.14 -17.05 17.64
CA VAL A 173 -23.16 -17.80 18.38
C VAL A 173 -23.38 -19.10 17.63
N HIS A 174 -23.25 -20.22 18.33
CA HIS A 174 -23.53 -21.56 17.83
C HIS A 174 -24.85 -22.02 18.40
N TYR A 175 -25.65 -22.68 17.58
CA TYR A 175 -26.95 -23.23 17.93
C TYR A 175 -26.92 -24.76 17.91
N SER A 176 -27.95 -25.37 18.49
CA SER A 176 -28.09 -26.83 18.61
C SER A 176 -28.40 -27.53 17.29
N ASP A 177 -28.95 -26.79 16.32
CA ASP A 177 -29.19 -27.25 14.95
C ASP A 177 -27.92 -27.19 14.07
N GLY A 178 -26.78 -26.79 14.63
CA GLY A 178 -25.51 -26.62 13.92
C GLY A 178 -25.37 -25.28 13.19
N SER A 179 -26.39 -24.42 13.23
CA SER A 179 -26.29 -23.08 12.64
C SER A 179 -25.30 -22.19 13.41
N VAL A 180 -24.68 -21.24 12.70
CA VAL A 180 -23.68 -20.33 13.24
C VAL A 180 -24.01 -18.89 12.85
N GLU A 181 -24.30 -18.06 13.84
CA GLU A 181 -24.54 -16.63 13.64
C GLU A 181 -23.30 -15.81 14.03
N ARG A 182 -22.89 -14.87 13.15
CA ARG A 182 -21.75 -13.98 13.40
C ARG A 182 -22.23 -12.54 13.59
N ARG A 183 -22.20 -12.06 14.84
CA ARG A 183 -22.56 -10.69 15.19
C ARG A 183 -21.33 -9.80 15.30
N ARG A 184 -21.42 -8.58 14.77
CA ARG A 184 -20.37 -7.57 14.88
C ARG A 184 -20.55 -6.77 16.17
N GLY A 185 -19.55 -6.76 17.03
CA GLY A 185 -19.53 -6.02 18.28
C GLY A 185 -18.87 -4.64 18.17
N ILE A 186 -18.44 -4.13 19.33
CA ILE A 186 -17.86 -2.79 19.50
C ILE A 186 -16.58 -2.64 18.68
N LYS A 187 -16.40 -1.46 18.05
CA LYS A 187 -15.16 -1.07 17.37
C LYS A 187 -14.05 -0.84 18.41
N ARG A 188 -12.89 -1.47 18.21
CA ARG A 188 -11.70 -1.31 19.03
C ARG A 188 -10.55 -0.76 18.18
N ARG A 189 -9.71 0.08 18.79
CA ARG A 189 -8.47 0.55 18.17
C ARG A 189 -7.49 -0.62 18.09
N GLN A 190 -6.92 -0.82 16.91
CA GLN A 190 -5.84 -1.78 16.66
C GLN A 190 -4.68 -1.04 16.00
N GLN A 191 -3.50 -1.12 16.61
CA GLN A 191 -2.24 -0.69 16.01
C GLN A 191 -1.76 -1.76 15.04
N VAL A 192 -1.49 -1.37 13.79
CA VAL A 192 -0.89 -2.24 12.79
C VAL A 192 0.50 -1.71 12.49
N VAL A 193 1.50 -2.51 12.83
CA VAL A 193 2.91 -2.23 12.54
C VAL A 193 3.32 -3.10 11.37
N THR A 194 3.56 -2.50 10.21
CA THR A 194 4.12 -3.19 9.05
C THR A 194 5.62 -2.99 9.03
N ALA A 195 6.37 -4.05 9.25
CA ALA A 195 7.83 -4.07 9.12
C ALA A 195 8.21 -4.41 7.68
N PHE A 196 8.88 -3.48 7.01
CA PHE A 196 9.37 -3.61 5.64
C PHE A 196 10.82 -4.05 5.64
N ARG A 197 11.13 -5.04 4.81
CA ARG A 197 12.50 -5.54 4.57
C ARG A 197 12.79 -5.55 3.07
N GLY A 198 13.90 -4.92 2.67
CA GLY A 198 14.37 -4.90 1.29
C GLY A 198 15.88 -5.07 1.24
N THR A 199 16.42 -5.28 0.05
CA THR A 199 17.86 -5.42 -0.17
C THR A 199 18.28 -4.61 -1.40
N LEU A 200 19.35 -3.82 -1.26
CA LEU A 200 19.96 -3.10 -2.36
C LEU A 200 20.64 -4.09 -3.32
N PRO A 201 20.58 -3.84 -4.65
CA PRO A 201 21.26 -4.68 -5.62
C PRO A 201 22.77 -4.70 -5.37
N ARG A 202 23.43 -5.81 -5.73
CA ARG A 202 24.90 -5.95 -5.59
C ARG A 202 25.64 -4.97 -6.49
N ASN A 203 25.13 -4.83 -7.73
CA ASN A 203 25.68 -3.96 -8.77
C ASN A 203 24.60 -2.92 -9.15
N PRO A 204 24.36 -1.91 -8.31
CA PRO A 204 23.43 -0.82 -8.64
C PRO A 204 23.97 0.00 -9.82
N THR A 205 23.07 0.48 -10.66
CA THR A 205 23.40 1.54 -11.62
C THR A 205 23.76 2.82 -10.90
N LEU A 206 24.53 3.71 -11.55
CA LEU A 206 24.87 5.03 -11.00
C LEU A 206 23.62 5.77 -10.55
N THR A 207 22.55 5.72 -11.33
CA THR A 207 21.27 6.39 -11.06
C THR A 207 20.40 5.74 -9.98
N HIS A 208 20.87 4.68 -9.31
CA HIS A 208 20.09 3.99 -8.27
C HIS A 208 19.96 4.86 -7.01
N ALA A 209 18.84 5.59 -6.91
CA ALA A 209 18.67 6.65 -5.92
C ALA A 209 18.86 6.19 -4.47
N TRP A 210 18.36 5.00 -4.10
CA TRP A 210 18.54 4.49 -2.74
C TRP A 210 20.01 4.26 -2.39
N THR A 211 20.79 3.76 -3.35
CA THR A 211 22.22 3.50 -3.17
C THR A 211 22.97 4.82 -3.03
N GLN A 212 22.68 5.78 -3.90
CA GLN A 212 23.27 7.10 -3.79
C GLN A 212 23.00 7.73 -2.42
N LEU A 213 21.73 7.75 -1.99
CA LEU A 213 21.35 8.30 -0.69
C LEU A 213 21.99 7.57 0.48
N ARG A 214 22.20 6.25 0.37
CA ARG A 214 22.94 5.45 1.36
C ARG A 214 24.39 5.93 1.45
N ILE A 215 25.09 6.07 0.33
CA ILE A 215 26.47 6.57 0.27
C ILE A 215 26.54 7.98 0.85
N GLY A 216 25.66 8.89 0.41
CA GLY A 216 25.61 10.27 0.90
C GLY A 216 25.35 10.35 2.41
N SER A 217 24.44 9.52 2.93
CA SER A 217 24.17 9.46 4.37
C SER A 217 25.37 8.96 5.17
N GLN A 218 26.06 7.93 4.67
CA GLN A 218 27.28 7.44 5.30
C GLN A 218 28.42 8.45 5.21
N ALA A 219 28.52 9.22 4.12
CA ALA A 219 29.52 10.27 3.96
C ALA A 219 29.31 11.41 4.96
N ILE A 220 28.07 11.87 5.15
CA ILE A 220 27.73 12.87 6.17
C ILE A 220 28.07 12.36 7.58
N ARG A 221 27.87 11.06 7.83
CA ARG A 221 28.25 10.44 9.11
C ARG A 221 29.77 10.22 9.28
N GLY A 222 30.57 10.36 8.22
CA GLY A 222 32.00 10.02 8.24
C GLY A 222 32.31 8.52 8.21
N LEU A 223 31.39 7.69 7.71
CA LEU A 223 31.57 6.24 7.57
C LEU A 223 31.79 5.78 6.13
N SER A 224 31.68 6.69 5.16
CA SER A 224 31.90 6.37 3.74
C SER A 224 33.34 6.63 3.33
N ALA A 225 33.81 5.94 2.30
CA ALA A 225 35.05 6.27 1.59
C ALA A 225 34.93 7.52 0.71
N VAL A 226 33.79 8.22 0.77
CA VAL A 226 33.53 9.51 0.13
C VAL A 226 33.35 10.55 1.22
N GLY A 227 34.11 11.63 1.16
CA GLY A 227 34.03 12.73 2.12
C GLY A 227 32.88 13.69 1.81
N SER A 228 32.21 14.23 2.83
CA SER A 228 31.11 15.20 2.64
C SER A 228 31.53 16.45 1.85
N SER A 229 32.81 16.81 1.89
CA SER A 229 33.42 17.93 1.16
C SER A 229 33.60 17.69 -0.34
N GLU A 230 33.43 16.46 -0.82
CA GLU A 230 33.58 16.14 -2.26
C GLU A 230 32.39 16.62 -3.12
N TRP A 231 31.34 17.13 -2.48
CA TRP A 231 30.17 17.66 -3.18
C TRP A 231 30.23 19.18 -3.29
N SER A 232 29.77 19.68 -4.43
CA SER A 232 29.54 21.10 -4.65
C SER A 232 28.51 21.68 -3.68
N CYS A 233 27.41 20.95 -3.44
CA CYS A 233 26.35 21.44 -2.58
C CYS A 233 26.57 21.06 -1.10
N PRO A 234 26.38 21.99 -0.15
CA PRO A 234 26.49 21.67 1.26
C PRO A 234 25.38 20.71 1.71
N ALA A 235 25.70 19.87 2.70
CA ALA A 235 24.73 19.11 3.46
C ALA A 235 24.23 19.96 4.62
#